data_AF-A0AA38I8T9-F1
#
_entry.id   AF-A0AA38I8T9-F1
#
_cell.length_a   1.000
_cell.length_b   1.000
_cell.length_c   1.000
_cell.angle_alpha   90.00
_cell.angle_beta   90.00
_cell.angle_gamma   90.00
#
_symmetry.space_group_name_H-M   'P 1'
#
loop_
_entity.id
_entity.type
_entity.pdbx_description
1 polymer ?
#
loop_
_entity_poly.entity_id
_entity_poly.type
_entity_poly.pdbx_seq_one_letter_code
_entity_poly.pdbx_strand_id
1 'polypeptide(L)'
;MCRLDFKLILLVSLISSCASTVTVVRDLIQFNIAGHPVLHKESAWNFDPEVGARRSRQYQELNGKFGEKAIERLGLGIDGYDQERLAQQRTRDQGHLDGATE
;
A
#
# COMPACT_ATOMS: atom_id res chain seq x y z
N MET A 1 -45.16 45.43 -14.41
CA MET A 1 -45.02 43.97 -14.20
C MET A 1 -44.20 43.24 -15.28
N CYS A 2 -43.32 43.93 -16.04
CA CYS A 2 -42.52 43.24 -17.08
C CYS A 2 -41.00 43.39 -16.92
N ARG A 3 -40.50 44.46 -16.27
CA ARG A 3 -39.06 44.80 -16.29
C ARG A 3 -38.29 44.26 -15.09
N LEU A 4 -38.95 44.07 -13.95
CA LEU A 4 -38.35 43.48 -12.74
C LEU A 4 -38.37 41.94 -12.86
N ASP A 5 -39.47 41.39 -13.34
CA ASP A 5 -39.65 39.95 -13.58
C ASP A 5 -38.67 39.43 -14.63
N PHE A 6 -38.43 40.19 -15.71
CA PHE A 6 -37.42 39.85 -16.72
C PHE A 6 -35.98 39.83 -16.14
N LYS A 7 -35.64 40.78 -15.27
CA LYS A 7 -34.33 40.80 -14.59
C LYS A 7 -34.15 39.62 -13.64
N LEU A 8 -35.22 39.27 -12.92
CA LEU A 8 -35.23 38.12 -12.02
C LEU A 8 -35.03 36.81 -12.81
N ILE A 9 -35.76 36.65 -13.92
CA ILE A 9 -35.66 35.48 -14.79
C ILE A 9 -34.26 35.37 -15.41
N LEU A 10 -33.69 36.50 -15.86
CA LEU A 10 -32.33 36.54 -16.41
C LEU A 10 -31.29 36.12 -15.36
N LEU A 11 -31.39 36.67 -14.14
CA LEU A 11 -30.49 36.36 -13.05
C LEU A 11 -30.57 34.88 -12.62
N VAL A 12 -31.77 34.32 -12.54
CA VAL A 12 -31.97 32.89 -12.24
C VAL A 12 -31.41 31.98 -13.34
N SER A 13 -31.59 32.35 -14.61
CA SER A 13 -31.03 31.61 -15.76
C SER A 13 -29.48 31.60 -15.77
N LEU A 14 -28.87 32.75 -15.47
CA LEU A 14 -27.42 32.90 -15.35
C LEU A 14 -26.86 32.07 -14.19
N ILE A 15 -27.51 32.09 -13.02
CA ILE A 15 -27.08 31.31 -11.85
C ILE A 15 -27.19 29.80 -12.11
N SER A 16 -28.28 29.35 -12.75
CA SER A 16 -28.50 27.94 -13.07
C SER A 16 -27.46 27.38 -14.04
N SER A 17 -26.98 28.20 -14.98
CA SER A 17 -25.96 27.82 -15.98
C SER A 17 -24.56 27.69 -15.37
N CYS A 18 -24.24 28.50 -14.36
CA CYS A 18 -22.95 28.41 -13.65
C CYS A 18 -22.91 27.22 -12.68
N ALA A 19 -24.02 26.89 -12.02
CA ALA A 19 -24.08 25.77 -11.08
C ALA A 19 -23.91 24.39 -11.77
N SER A 20 -24.39 24.27 -13.00
CA SER A 20 -24.34 23.03 -13.79
C SER A 20 -22.98 22.80 -14.46
N THR A 21 -22.23 23.85 -14.78
CA THR A 21 -20.88 23.71 -15.36
C THR A 21 -19.83 23.35 -14.32
N VAL A 22 -19.93 23.92 -13.11
CA VAL A 22 -19.01 23.61 -11.99
C VAL A 22 -19.15 22.15 -11.54
N THR A 23 -20.37 21.61 -11.55
CA THR A 23 -20.62 20.20 -11.20
C THR A 23 -20.05 19.25 -12.24
N VAL A 24 -20.22 19.52 -13.54
CA VAL A 24 -19.65 18.70 -14.62
C VAL A 24 -18.11 18.68 -14.59
N VAL A 25 -17.47 19.84 -14.39
CA VAL A 25 -15.99 19.92 -14.31
C VAL A 25 -15.48 19.18 -13.06
N ARG A 26 -16.15 19.38 -11.91
CA ARG A 26 -15.81 18.66 -10.68
C ARG A 26 -15.92 17.15 -10.85
N ASP A 27 -17.02 16.68 -11.44
CA ASP A 27 -17.27 15.25 -11.63
C ASP A 27 -16.27 14.63 -12.61
N LEU A 28 -15.92 15.34 -13.69
CA LEU A 28 -14.85 14.92 -14.61
C LEU A 28 -13.50 14.78 -13.90
N ILE A 29 -13.09 15.78 -13.13
CA ILE A 29 -11.81 15.74 -12.40
C ILE A 29 -11.84 14.61 -11.36
N GLN A 30 -12.92 14.49 -10.60
CA GLN A 30 -13.06 13.50 -9.53
C GLN A 30 -13.06 12.07 -10.09
N PHE A 31 -13.77 11.79 -11.18
CA PHE A 31 -13.79 10.46 -11.80
C PHE A 31 -12.47 10.06 -12.45
N ASN A 32 -11.70 11.02 -12.97
CA ASN A 32 -10.40 10.72 -13.59
C ASN A 32 -9.26 10.58 -12.57
N ILE A 33 -9.29 11.34 -11.47
CA ILE A 33 -8.22 11.31 -10.45
C ILE A 33 -8.47 10.23 -9.39
N ALA A 34 -9.71 10.16 -8.87
CA ALA A 34 -10.06 9.29 -7.75
C ALA A 34 -10.85 8.03 -8.17
N GLY A 35 -11.20 7.91 -9.45
CA GLY A 35 -12.11 6.86 -9.93
C GLY A 35 -13.56 7.12 -9.52
N HIS A 36 -14.50 6.36 -10.12
CA HIS A 36 -15.90 6.44 -9.71
C HIS A 36 -16.06 5.98 -8.25
N PRO A 37 -16.78 6.72 -7.38
CA PRO A 37 -16.98 6.38 -5.96
C PRO A 37 -17.97 5.22 -5.78
N VAL A 38 -17.75 4.10 -6.49
CA VAL A 38 -18.54 2.86 -6.41
C VAL A 38 -17.75 1.73 -5.73
N LEU A 39 -16.45 1.91 -5.48
CA LEU A 39 -15.57 0.83 -5.01
C LEU A 39 -14.95 1.04 -3.61
N HIS A 40 -15.50 1.92 -2.78
CA HIS A 40 -15.13 1.91 -1.37
C HIS A 40 -15.83 0.72 -0.69
N LYS A 41 -15.20 -0.46 -0.74
CA LYS A 41 -15.60 -1.57 0.10
C LYS A 41 -15.30 -1.20 1.55
N GLU A 42 -16.33 -1.17 2.39
CA GLU A 42 -16.12 -1.15 3.83
C GLU A 42 -15.31 -2.39 4.20
N SER A 43 -14.10 -2.17 4.69
CA SER A 43 -13.22 -3.24 5.17
C SER A 43 -13.09 -3.11 6.68
N ALA A 44 -13.66 -4.07 7.40
CA ALA A 44 -13.45 -4.20 8.83
C ALA A 44 -12.20 -5.05 9.07
N TRP A 45 -11.21 -4.47 9.75
CA TRP A 45 -10.03 -5.19 10.19
C TRP A 45 -10.16 -5.49 11.68
N ASN A 46 -9.99 -6.75 12.05
CA ASN A 46 -9.87 -7.11 13.47
C ASN A 46 -8.46 -6.75 13.94
N PHE A 47 -8.28 -5.49 14.35
CA PHE A 47 -7.01 -4.99 14.85
C PHE A 47 -6.83 -5.43 16.31
N ASP A 48 -5.89 -6.35 16.52
CA ASP A 48 -5.41 -6.73 17.85
C ASP A 48 -4.04 -6.05 18.09
N PRO A 49 -3.96 -5.06 18.99
CA PRO A 49 -2.71 -4.33 19.25
C PRO A 49 -1.59 -5.24 19.80
N GLU A 50 -1.95 -6.34 20.45
CA GLU A 50 -1.01 -7.24 21.12
C GLU A 50 -0.49 -8.35 20.19
N VAL A 51 -1.04 -8.48 18.98
CA VAL A 51 -0.67 -9.53 18.03
C VAL A 51 0.81 -9.46 17.64
N GLY A 52 1.36 -8.24 17.55
CA GLY A 52 2.76 -8.00 17.21
C GLY A 52 3.70 -8.57 18.25
N ALA A 53 3.45 -8.31 19.53
CA ALA A 53 4.28 -8.82 20.63
C ALA A 53 4.28 -10.35 20.69
N ARG A 54 3.10 -10.98 20.56
CA ARG A 54 2.97 -12.44 20.61
C ARG A 54 3.64 -13.11 19.41
N ARG A 55 3.44 -12.59 18.20
CA ARG A 55 4.03 -13.16 16.96
C ARG A 55 5.53 -12.88 16.85
N SER A 56 6.02 -11.80 17.44
CA SER A 56 7.45 -11.48 17.44
C SER A 56 8.27 -12.60 18.09
N ARG A 57 7.81 -13.12 19.23
CA ARG A 57 8.45 -14.27 19.89
C ARG A 57 8.50 -15.50 18.96
N GLN A 58 7.37 -15.88 18.36
CA GLN A 58 7.30 -17.03 17.46
C GLN A 58 8.21 -16.85 16.23
N TYR A 59 8.25 -15.63 15.68
CA TYR A 59 9.11 -15.31 14.55
C TYR A 59 10.59 -15.45 14.90
N GLN A 60 11.00 -14.94 16.07
CA GLN A 60 12.40 -15.03 16.52
C GLN A 60 12.84 -16.48 16.79
N GLU A 61 11.96 -17.30 17.36
CA GLU A 61 12.23 -18.74 17.58
C GLU A 61 12.45 -19.48 16.25
N LEU A 62 11.68 -19.15 15.20
CA LEU A 62 11.76 -19.81 13.89
C LEU A 62 12.87 -19.27 12.97
N ASN A 63 13.14 -17.96 13.03
CA ASN A 63 13.96 -17.25 12.03
C ASN A 63 15.21 -16.60 12.61
N GLY A 64 15.45 -16.71 13.93
CA GLY A 64 16.51 -16.00 14.62
C GLY A 64 16.06 -14.63 15.11
N LYS A 65 16.78 -14.07 16.10
CA LYS A 65 16.43 -12.83 16.80
C LYS A 65 16.18 -11.66 15.83
N PHE A 66 16.98 -11.56 14.78
CA PHE A 66 16.88 -10.54 13.74
C PHE A 66 16.45 -11.10 12.38
N GLY A 67 15.92 -12.33 12.32
CA GLY A 67 15.52 -12.96 11.06
C GLY A 67 16.67 -13.49 10.20
N GLU A 68 17.88 -13.62 10.76
CA GLU A 68 19.09 -14.09 10.08
C GLU A 68 18.85 -15.40 9.31
N LYS A 69 18.16 -16.37 9.93
CA LYS A 69 17.84 -17.66 9.29
C LYS A 69 16.81 -17.53 8.18
N ALA A 70 15.89 -16.56 8.28
CA ALA A 70 14.95 -16.28 7.20
C ALA A 70 15.67 -15.68 6.00
N ILE A 71 16.59 -14.74 6.23
CA ILE A 71 17.39 -14.11 5.18
C ILE A 71 18.28 -15.14 4.48
N GLU A 72 18.94 -16.02 5.24
CA GLU A 72 19.73 -17.12 4.69
C GLU A 72 18.87 -18.01 3.79
N ARG A 73 17.70 -18.47 4.26
CA ARG A 73 16.77 -19.30 3.47
C ARG A 73 16.28 -18.60 2.20
N LEU A 74 16.03 -17.29 2.24
CA LEU A 74 15.64 -16.53 1.05
C LEU A 74 16.75 -16.56 -0.02
N GLY A 75 18.02 -16.51 0.39
CA GLY A 75 19.17 -16.61 -0.51
C GLY A 75 19.42 -18.02 -1.06
N LEU A 76 18.90 -19.06 -0.40
CA LEU A 76 19.08 -20.46 -0.78
C LEU A 76 17.99 -21.01 -1.72
N GLY A 77 16.97 -20.22 -2.05
CA GLY A 77 15.88 -20.57 -2.97
C GLY A 77 14.99 -21.76 -2.56
N ILE A 78 13.95 -22.03 -3.36
CA ILE A 78 12.87 -23.01 -3.03
C ILE A 78 12.84 -24.23 -3.95
N ASP A 79 13.81 -24.35 -4.85
CA ASP A 79 13.91 -25.40 -5.88
C ASP A 79 14.47 -26.75 -5.36
N GLY A 80 14.81 -26.82 -4.07
CA GLY A 80 15.38 -28.02 -3.42
C GLY A 80 16.90 -28.15 -3.51
N TYR A 81 17.60 -27.18 -4.10
CA TYR A 81 19.08 -27.14 -4.18
C TYR A 81 19.70 -26.24 -3.09
N ASP A 82 19.02 -26.12 -1.95
CA ASP A 82 19.42 -25.27 -0.84
C ASP A 82 20.75 -25.72 -0.21
N GLN A 83 20.94 -27.03 -0.01
CA GLN A 83 22.17 -27.57 0.59
C GLN A 83 23.40 -27.36 -0.29
N GLU A 84 23.25 -27.53 -1.61
CA GLU A 84 24.34 -27.31 -2.57
C GLU A 84 24.77 -25.83 -2.58
N ARG A 85 23.80 -24.92 -2.61
CA ARG A 85 24.06 -23.48 -2.52
C ARG A 85 24.68 -23.07 -1.19
N LEU A 86 24.22 -23.65 -0.08
CA LEU A 86 24.79 -23.40 1.24
C LEU A 86 26.24 -23.89 1.31
N ALA A 87 26.54 -25.05 0.74
CA ALA A 87 27.92 -25.57 0.67
C ALA A 87 28.82 -24.65 -0.17
N GLN A 88 28.35 -24.19 -1.33
CA GLN A 88 29.06 -23.23 -2.16
C GLN A 88 29.31 -21.89 -1.45
N GLN A 89 28.32 -21.39 -0.71
CA GLN A 89 28.45 -20.18 0.11
C GLN A 89 29.53 -20.37 1.18
N ARG A 90 29.49 -21.46 1.94
CA ARG A 90 30.51 -21.76 2.96
C ARG A 90 31.91 -21.86 2.39
N THR A 91 32.09 -22.51 1.23
CA THR A 91 33.41 -22.59 0.58
C THR A 91 33.91 -21.22 0.10
N ARG A 92 33.02 -20.35 -0.37
CA ARG A 92 33.38 -18.97 -0.76
C ARG A 92 33.77 -18.13 0.46
N ASP A 93 33.01 -18.26 1.53
CA ASP A 93 33.18 -17.47 2.76
C ASP A 93 34.37 -18.00 3.59
N GLN A 94 34.79 -19.25 3.38
CA GLN A 94 36.00 -19.84 3.96
C GLN A 94 37.26 -19.03 3.57
N GLY A 95 37.85 -18.35 4.55
CA GLY A 95 39.07 -17.56 4.38
C GLY A 95 38.85 -16.12 3.88
N HIS A 96 37.61 -15.74 3.54
CA HIS A 96 37.21 -14.35 3.52
C HIS A 96 36.70 -14.00 4.92
N LEU A 97 37.10 -12.86 5.48
CA LEU A 97 36.67 -12.45 6.82
C LEU A 97 35.14 -12.49 6.88
N ASP A 98 34.64 -13.42 7.69
CA ASP A 98 33.25 -13.83 7.80
C ASP A 98 32.43 -12.80 8.62
N GLY A 99 32.64 -11.50 8.39
CA GLY A 99 31.98 -10.47 9.21
C GLY A 99 32.42 -10.39 10.68
N ALA A 100 33.55 -11.05 11.05
CA ALA A 100 34.47 -10.83 12.20
C ALA A 100 34.59 -11.94 13.27
N THR A 101 35.85 -12.39 13.45
CA THR A 101 36.61 -12.69 14.70
C THR A 101 38.08 -12.72 14.26
N GLU A 102 39.07 -11.95 14.75
CA GLU A 102 39.42 -11.44 16.10
C GLU A 102 38.83 -10.09 16.53
#